data_AF-A0A816E7B9-F1
#
_entry.id   AF-A0A816E7B9-F1
#
_cell.length_a   1.000
_cell.length_b   1.000
_cell.length_c   1.000
_cell.angle_alpha   90.00
_cell.angle_beta   90.00
_cell.angle_gamma   90.00
#
_symmetry.space_group_name_H-M   'P 1'
#
loop_
_entity.id
_entity.type
_entity.pdbx_description
1 polymer ?
#
loop_
_entity_poly.entity_id
_entity_poly.type
_entity_poly.pdbx_seq_one_letter_code
_entity_poly.pdbx_strand_id
1 'polypeptide(L)'
;MIECDSGKDIQKYSSFKTEHEILLPAARQFKVGACLNQGKDLYLIQLKEIQPRFPLIALVPITSPKKLSLAPIVPSPLKPIATKVTTA
;
A
#
# COMPACT_ATOMS: atom_id res chain seq x y z
N MET A 1 6.36 8.14 -21.65
CA MET A 1 4.90 7.88 -21.55
C MET A 1 4.71 6.48 -20.99
N ILE A 2 3.78 6.30 -20.04
CA ILE A 2 3.51 5.01 -19.41
C ILE A 2 2.10 4.56 -19.79
N GLU A 3 1.98 3.40 -20.43
CA GLU A 3 0.72 2.71 -20.68
C GLU A 3 0.53 1.65 -19.59
N CYS A 4 -0.56 1.74 -18.82
CA CYS A 4 -0.84 0.82 -17.71
C CYS A 4 -2.35 0.60 -17.53
N ASP A 5 -2.71 -0.60 -17.07
CA ASP A 5 -4.10 -1.00 -16.81
C ASP A 5 -4.38 -1.12 -15.30
N SER A 6 -3.33 -1.29 -14.50
CA SER A 6 -3.45 -1.54 -13.05
C SER A 6 -3.41 -0.30 -12.17
N GLY A 7 -3.15 0.87 -12.77
CA GLY A 7 -3.07 2.16 -12.07
C GLY A 7 -4.34 2.49 -11.30
N LYS A 8 -4.18 3.13 -10.14
CA LYS A 8 -5.29 3.63 -9.32
C LYS A 8 -5.23 5.14 -9.26
N ASP A 9 -6.33 5.78 -9.64
CA ASP A 9 -6.52 7.20 -9.37
C ASP A 9 -6.58 7.41 -7.86
N ILE A 10 -5.65 8.22 -7.36
CA ILE A 10 -5.57 8.58 -5.94
C ILE A 10 -5.86 10.05 -5.70
N GLN A 11 -6.36 10.80 -6.69
CA GLN A 11 -6.61 12.25 -6.60
C GLN A 11 -7.46 12.59 -5.36
N LYS A 12 -8.50 11.79 -5.06
CA LYS A 12 -9.35 11.97 -3.87
C LYS A 12 -8.59 11.86 -2.55
N TYR A 13 -7.47 11.16 -2.52
CA TYR A 13 -6.66 10.89 -1.33
C TYR A 13 -5.32 11.63 -1.31
N SER A 14 -4.91 12.22 -2.44
CA SER A 14 -3.66 12.99 -2.56
C SER A 14 -3.71 14.31 -1.78
N SER A 15 -2.55 14.74 -1.27
CA SER A 15 -2.37 16.09 -0.71
C SER A 15 -2.43 17.18 -1.80
N PHE A 16 -2.16 16.84 -3.06
CA PHE A 16 -2.12 17.78 -4.19
C PHE A 16 -3.17 17.41 -5.24
N LYS A 17 -4.36 18.02 -5.12
CA LYS A 17 -5.53 17.64 -5.94
C LYS A 17 -5.37 17.94 -7.43
N THR A 18 -4.48 18.84 -7.82
CA THR A 18 -4.29 19.29 -9.20
C THR A 18 -3.30 18.44 -10.00
N GLU A 19 -2.57 17.54 -9.34
CA GLU A 19 -1.49 16.77 -9.98
C GLU A 19 -1.97 15.48 -10.64
N HIS A 20 -3.26 15.14 -10.51
CA HIS A 20 -3.89 13.99 -11.17
C HIS A 20 -3.11 12.67 -10.98
N GLU A 21 -2.63 12.43 -9.76
CA GLU A 21 -1.74 11.30 -9.45
C GLU A 21 -2.41 9.93 -9.68
N ILE A 22 -1.68 9.07 -10.39
CA ILE A 22 -2.01 7.65 -10.56
C ILE A 22 -0.98 6.80 -9.83
N LEU A 23 -1.42 5.97 -8.89
CA LEU A 23 -0.57 5.05 -8.14
C LEU A 23 -0.54 3.67 -8.80
N LEU A 24 0.66 3.18 -9.09
CA LEU A 24 0.88 1.81 -9.55
C LEU A 24 1.06 0.87 -8.34
N PRO A 25 0.41 -0.31 -8.32
CA PRO A 25 0.71 -1.32 -7.32
C PRO A 25 2.18 -1.73 -7.36
N ALA A 26 2.69 -2.26 -6.25
CA ALA A 26 4.09 -2.69 -6.19
C ALA A 26 4.40 -3.82 -7.19
N ALA A 27 5.68 -3.89 -7.57
CA ALA A 27 6.27 -4.96 -8.41
C ALA A 27 5.63 -5.13 -9.82
N ARG A 28 5.06 -4.05 -10.37
CA ARG A 28 4.58 -4.03 -11.76
C ARG A 28 5.76 -4.12 -12.73
N GLN A 29 5.54 -4.82 -13.83
CA GLN A 29 6.57 -5.05 -14.85
C GLN A 29 6.20 -4.28 -16.12
N PHE A 30 7.21 -3.70 -16.76
CA PHE A 30 7.04 -2.90 -17.96
C PHE A 30 8.02 -3.37 -19.03
N LYS A 31 7.55 -3.39 -20.27
CA LYS A 31 8.41 -3.48 -21.45
C LYS A 31 8.75 -2.08 -21.93
N VAL A 32 10.04 -1.84 -22.22
CA VAL A 32 10.47 -0.62 -22.93
C VAL A 32 10.03 -0.75 -24.39
N GLY A 33 9.12 0.14 -24.82
CA GLY A 33 8.64 0.19 -26.20
C GLY A 33 9.53 1.06 -27.09
N ALA A 34 9.93 2.21 -26.58
CA ALA A 34 10.77 3.16 -27.30
C ALA A 34 11.66 3.95 -26.31
N CYS A 35 12.82 4.40 -26.80
CA CYS A 35 13.72 5.31 -26.11
C CYS A 35 14.18 6.37 -27.09
N LEU A 36 13.93 7.64 -26.78
CA LEU A 36 14.25 8.79 -27.63
C LEU A 36 15.14 9.76 -26.85
N ASN A 37 16.35 10.01 -27.34
CA ASN A 37 17.22 11.05 -26.80
C ASN A 37 16.70 12.43 -27.27
N GLN A 38 16.40 13.32 -26.32
CA GLN A 38 15.94 14.69 -26.57
C GLN A 38 17.07 15.72 -26.51
N GLY A 39 18.33 15.26 -26.43
CA GLY A 39 19.53 16.05 -26.22
C GLY A 39 19.81 16.32 -24.74
N LYS A 40 21.02 16.81 -24.43
CA LYS A 40 21.43 17.18 -23.06
C LYS A 40 21.20 16.06 -22.03
N ASP A 41 21.48 14.82 -22.42
CA ASP A 41 21.27 13.60 -21.62
C ASP A 41 19.83 13.40 -21.12
N LEU A 42 18.85 14.05 -21.76
CA LEU A 42 17.43 13.84 -21.51
C LEU A 42 16.87 12.76 -22.44
N TYR A 43 16.19 11.78 -21.88
CA TYR A 43 15.59 10.68 -22.63
C TYR A 43 14.10 10.57 -22.35
N LEU A 44 13.31 10.49 -23.42
CA LEU A 44 11.91 10.10 -23.37
C LEU A 44 11.82 8.58 -23.54
N ILE A 45 11.34 7.90 -22.49
CA ILE A 45 11.15 6.44 -22.50
C ILE A 45 9.65 6.14 -22.54
N GLN A 46 9.24 5.28 -23.47
CA GLN A 46 7.89 4.72 -23.50
C GLN A 46 7.89 3.36 -22.80
N LEU A 47 7.02 3.22 -21.81
CA LEU A 47 6.85 2.01 -21.03
C LEU A 47 5.43 1.47 -21.25
N LYS A 48 5.32 0.16 -21.46
CA LYS A 48 4.04 -0.55 -21.53
C LYS A 48 3.97 -1.60 -20.46
N GLU A 49 2.96 -1.53 -19.60
CA GLU A 49 2.71 -2.55 -18.57
C GLU A 49 2.52 -3.91 -19.25
N ILE A 50 3.17 -4.92 -18.68
CA ILE A 50 3.01 -6.30 -19.12
C ILE A 50 2.44 -7.12 -17.97
N GLN A 51 1.70 -8.18 -18.32
CA GLN A 51 1.29 -9.15 -17.33
C GLN A 51 2.54 -9.84 -16.76
N PRO A 52 2.73 -9.82 -15.44
CA PRO A 52 3.89 -10.42 -14.81
C PRO A 52 3.81 -11.95 -14.95
N ARG A 53 4.96 -12.59 -15.14
CA ARG A 53 5.05 -14.06 -15.29
C ARG A 53 4.49 -14.83 -14.10
N PHE A 54 4.54 -14.23 -12.91
CA PHE A 54 4.01 -14.78 -11.69
C PHE A 54 2.98 -13.80 -11.11
N PRO A 55 1.87 -14.29 -10.51
CA PRO A 55 0.93 -13.42 -9.83
C PRO A 55 1.65 -12.56 -8.79
N LEU A 56 1.45 -11.25 -8.88
CA LEU A 56 1.98 -10.33 -7.87
C LEU A 56 1.24 -10.56 -6.55
N ILE A 57 1.86 -10.11 -5.45
CA ILE A 57 1.28 -10.16 -4.09
C ILE A 57 -0.19 -9.79 -4.19
N ALA A 58 -1.07 -10.72 -3.78
CA ALA A 58 -2.50 -10.51 -3.84
C ALA A 58 -2.81 -9.22 -3.06
N LEU A 59 -3.51 -8.29 -3.71
CA LEU A 59 -4.06 -7.14 -2.99
C LEU A 59 -4.95 -7.72 -1.89
N VAL A 60 -4.58 -7.47 -0.64
CA VAL A 60 -5.38 -7.91 0.50
C VAL A 60 -6.80 -7.40 0.26
N PRO A 61 -7.82 -8.28 0.22
CA PRO A 61 -9.19 -7.84 0.06
C PRO A 61 -9.45 -6.79 1.13
N ILE A 62 -9.94 -5.62 0.73
CA ILE A 62 -10.39 -4.62 1.70
C ILE A 62 -11.65 -5.20 2.34
N THR A 63 -11.48 -6.02 3.38
CA THR A 63 -12.59 -6.33 4.27
C THR A 63 -12.92 -5.00 4.91
N SER A 64 -14.09 -4.46 4.55
CA SER A 64 -14.66 -3.30 5.22
C SER A 64 -14.45 -3.44 6.73
N PRO A 65 -14.02 -2.38 7.43
CA PRO A 65 -13.79 -2.47 8.86
C PRO A 65 -15.09 -2.99 9.47
N LYS A 66 -15.05 -4.19 10.07
CA LYS A 66 -16.11 -4.62 10.98
C LYS A 66 -16.20 -3.50 12.00
N LYS A 67 -17.36 -2.86 12.05
CA LYS A 67 -17.71 -1.87 13.08
C LYS A 67 -17.20 -2.42 14.41
N LEU A 68 -16.14 -1.83 14.95
CA LEU A 68 -15.65 -2.14 16.28
C LEU A 68 -16.79 -1.77 17.21
N SER A 69 -17.56 -2.76 17.67
CA SER A 69 -18.49 -2.52 18.76
C SER A 69 -17.61 -2.23 19.97
N LEU A 70 -17.67 -1.00 20.46
CA LEU A 70 -17.16 -0.64 21.79
C LEU A 70 -17.95 -1.50 22.79
N ALA A 71 -17.42 -2.67 23.15
CA ALA A 71 -17.90 -3.37 24.33
C ALA A 71 -17.56 -2.48 25.53
N PRO A 72 -18.48 -2.30 26.49
CA PRO A 72 -18.17 -1.56 27.71
C PRO A 72 -16.93 -2.17 28.35
N ILE A 73 -15.92 -1.35 28.63
CA ILE A 73 -14.76 -1.76 29.41
C ILE A 73 -15.28 -2.02 30.82
N VAL A 74 -15.60 -3.27 31.14
CA VAL A 74 -15.89 -3.67 32.51
C VAL A 74 -14.53 -3.85 33.20
N PRO A 75 -14.17 -3.02 34.19
CA PRO A 75 -12.93 -3.22 34.92
C PRO A 75 -12.99 -4.57 35.64
N SER A 76 -12.07 -5.46 35.29
CA SER A 76 -11.92 -6.74 35.98
C SER A 76 -11.29 -6.49 37.36
N PRO A 77 -11.79 -7.11 38.44
CA PRO A 77 -11.20 -6.92 39.77
C PRO A 77 -9.77 -7.48 39.78
N LEU A 78 -8.83 -6.67 40.25
CA LEU A 78 -7.43 -7.05 40.46
C LEU A 78 -7.37 -8.16 41.51
N LYS A 79 -6.74 -9.29 41.17
CA LYS A 79 -6.43 -10.32 42.16
C LYS A 79 -5.23 -9.88 43.01
N PRO A 80 -5.27 -10.04 44.35
CA PRO A 80 -4.12 -9.73 45.19
C PRO A 80 -2.94 -10.62 44.83
N ILE A 81 -1.73 -10.04 44.84
CA ILE A 81 -0.48 -10.79 44.68
C ILE A 81 -0.16 -11.48 46.01
N ALA A 82 0.11 -12.79 45.97
CA ALA A 82 0.53 -13.53 47.16
C ALA A 82 2.04 -13.33 47.37
N THR A 83 2.43 -12.51 48.34
CA THR A 83 3.83 -12.35 48.75
C THR A 83 4.23 -13.54 49.63
N LYS A 84 5.02 -14.48 49.09
CA LYS A 84 5.71 -15.47 49.92
C LYS A 84 6.94 -14.82 50.56
N VAL A 85 6.83 -14.46 51.84
CA VAL A 85 7.99 -14.08 52.67
C VAL A 85 8.76 -15.36 52.99
N THR A 86 10.03 -15.44 52.56
CA THR A 86 10.96 -16.50 52.94
C THR A 86 11.91 -15.93 54.00
N THR A 87 11.80 -16.42 55.23
CA THR A 87 12.69 -16.08 56.35
C THR A 87 13.97 -16.89 56.23
N ALA A 88 15.12 -16.24 56.44
CA ALA A 88 16.43 -16.89 56.62
C ALA A 88 16.71 -17.08 58.12
#